data_AF-A0A1Y0MLL3-F1
#
_entry.id   AF-A0A1Y0MLL3-F1
#
_cell.length_a   1.000
_cell.length_b   1.000
_cell.length_c   1.000
_cell.angle_alpha   90.00
_cell.angle_beta   90.00
_cell.angle_gamma   90.00
#
_symmetry.space_group_name_H-M   'P 1'
#
loop_
_entity.id
_entity.type
_entity.pdbx_description
1 polymer ?
#
loop_
_entity_poly.entity_id
_entity_poly.type
_entity_poly.pdbx_seq_one_letter_code
_entity_poly.pdbx_strand_id
1 'polypeptide(L)'
;MHYKFFPFHLKFKIIEWNKIENAHVRTYDPIGEYGGWGLKGGALWNKSKGRAINVSGDIGIQLELKNGKKLLIGTRKKEQAQDVLLTYNPKHHG
;
A
#
# COMPACT_ATOMS: atom_id res chain seq x y z
N MET A 1 3.78 7.10 8.21
CA MET A 1 2.57 6.27 8.00
C MET A 1 2.62 5.03 8.90
N HIS A 2 1.56 4.78 9.66
CA HIS A 2 1.43 3.59 10.51
C HIS A 2 0.34 2.68 9.93
N TYR A 3 0.58 1.37 9.83
CA TYR A 3 -0.45 0.42 9.40
C TYR A 3 -0.37 -0.90 10.18
N LYS A 4 -1.51 -1.55 10.40
CA LYS A 4 -1.62 -2.86 11.06
C LYS A 4 -2.65 -3.68 10.31
N PHE A 5 -2.31 -4.94 10.01
CA PHE A 5 -3.21 -5.88 9.36
C PHE A 5 -3.39 -7.07 10.28
N PHE A 6 -4.48 -7.08 11.04
CA PHE A 6 -4.81 -8.15 11.98
C PHE A 6 -5.43 -9.34 11.21
N PRO A 7 -5.11 -10.61 11.54
CA PRO A 7 -4.27 -11.08 12.66
C PRO A 7 -2.76 -11.13 12.40
N PHE A 8 -2.29 -10.78 11.20
CA PHE A 8 -0.91 -11.02 10.77
C PHE A 8 0.14 -10.05 11.31
N HIS A 9 -0.26 -8.86 11.75
CA HIS A 9 0.61 -7.86 12.37
C HIS A 9 0.26 -7.70 13.85
N LEU A 10 1.09 -8.26 14.74
CA LEU A 10 0.96 -8.09 16.18
C LEU A 10 1.29 -6.65 16.63
N LYS A 11 2.19 -5.96 15.91
CA LYS A 11 2.58 -4.56 16.13
C LYS A 11 2.34 -3.73 14.87
N PHE A 12 2.13 -2.42 15.03
CA PHE A 12 2.07 -1.49 13.92
C PHE A 12 3.37 -1.52 13.11
N LYS A 13 3.24 -1.54 11.79
CA LYS A 13 4.35 -1.27 10.88
C LYS A 13 4.41 0.23 10.63
N ILE A 14 5.62 0.78 10.75
CA ILE A 14 5.89 2.19 10.54
C ILE A 14 6.65 2.33 9.22
N ILE A 15 6.14 3.15 8.32
CA ILE A 15 6.85 3.62 7.13
C ILE A 15 7.05 5.12 7.33
N GLU A 16 8.30 5.54 7.47
CA GLU A 16 8.62 6.97 7.51
C GLU A 16 8.26 7.62 6.18
N TRP A 17 7.64 8.79 6.23
CA TRP A 17 7.19 9.51 5.03
C TRP A 17 8.35 9.87 4.10
N ASN A 18 9.52 10.22 4.66
CA ASN A 18 10.75 10.52 3.91
C ASN A 18 11.25 9.35 3.03
N LYS A 19 10.84 8.11 3.32
CA LYS A 19 11.20 6.89 2.59
C LYS A 19 10.22 6.59 1.46
N ILE A 20 9.08 7.28 1.43
CA ILE A 20 8.09 7.17 0.36
C ILE A 20 8.53 8.10 -0.77
N GLU A 21 8.62 7.55 -1.97
CA GLU A 21 8.90 8.29 -3.19
C GLU A 21 7.59 8.74 -3.86
N ASN A 22 6.61 7.83 -3.92
CA ASN A 22 5.30 8.10 -4.48
C ASN A 22 4.23 7.37 -3.65
N ALA A 23 3.10 8.04 -3.43
CA ALA A 23 1.91 7.45 -2.83
C ALA A 23 0.68 7.89 -3.63
N HIS A 24 -0.10 6.94 -4.15
CA HIS A 24 -1.29 7.22 -4.93
C HIS A 24 -2.37 6.15 -4.73
N VAL A 25 -3.62 6.55 -4.94
CA VAL A 25 -4.74 5.59 -5.00
C VAL A 25 -4.84 5.04 -6.42
N ARG A 26 -4.94 3.73 -6.54
CA ARG A 26 -5.15 3.04 -7.82
C ARG A 26 -6.21 1.96 -7.70
N THR A 27 -6.84 1.66 -8.83
CA THR A 27 -7.53 0.39 -9.01
C THR A 27 -6.49 -0.69 -9.35
N TYR A 28 -6.70 -1.92 -8.90
CA TYR A 28 -5.81 -3.05 -9.13
C TYR A 28 -6.64 -4.34 -9.27
N ASP A 29 -6.10 -5.35 -9.96
CA ASP A 29 -6.72 -6.67 -10.03
C ASP A 29 -6.14 -7.58 -8.93
N PRO A 30 -6.90 -7.88 -7.85
CA PRO A 30 -6.39 -8.70 -6.76
C PRO A 30 -6.00 -10.11 -7.21
N ILE A 31 -6.72 -10.68 -8.19
CA ILE A 31 -6.54 -12.07 -8.63
C ILE A 31 -5.37 -12.14 -9.63
N GLY A 32 -5.39 -11.35 -10.70
CA GLY A 32 -4.36 -11.38 -11.73
C GLY A 32 -3.03 -10.76 -11.29
N GLU A 33 -3.07 -9.65 -10.55
CA GLU A 33 -1.82 -9.01 -10.09
C GLU A 33 -1.27 -9.68 -8.85
N TYR A 34 -2.13 -9.99 -7.87
CA TYR A 34 -1.70 -10.37 -6.54
C TYR A 34 -2.13 -11.78 -6.10
N GLY A 35 -2.71 -12.59 -6.98
CA GLY A 35 -3.05 -13.99 -6.66
C GLY A 35 -4.07 -14.12 -5.52
N GLY A 36 -4.98 -13.16 -5.38
CA GLY A 36 -6.08 -13.15 -4.43
C GLY A 36 -5.86 -12.30 -3.17
N TRP A 37 -6.61 -12.65 -2.13
CA TRP A 37 -6.68 -11.90 -0.86
C TRP A 37 -5.60 -12.32 0.14
N GLY A 38 -5.36 -11.46 1.13
CA GLY A 38 -4.41 -11.65 2.23
C GLY A 38 -3.10 -10.90 2.06
N LEU A 39 -2.11 -11.30 2.86
CA LEU A 39 -0.75 -10.79 2.76
C LEU A 39 -0.02 -11.47 1.60
N LYS A 40 0.42 -10.66 0.65
CA LYS A 40 1.22 -11.11 -0.50
C LYS A 40 2.61 -10.48 -0.42
N GLY A 41 3.64 -11.31 -0.57
CA GLY A 41 5.03 -10.95 -0.42
C GLY A 41 5.83 -12.01 0.35
N GLY A 42 7.10 -12.18 0.00
CA GLY A 42 7.96 -13.22 0.57
C GLY A 42 8.95 -13.74 -0.46
N ALA A 43 9.75 -14.74 -0.09
CA ALA A 43 10.80 -15.31 -0.95
C ALA A 43 10.26 -15.95 -2.24
N LEU A 44 9.04 -16.50 -2.19
CA LEU A 44 8.35 -17.16 -3.30
C LEU A 44 7.47 -16.20 -4.12
N TRP A 45 7.44 -14.91 -3.78
CA TRP A 45 6.65 -13.92 -4.47
C TRP A 45 7.48 -13.18 -5.51
N ASN A 46 6.87 -12.76 -6.62
CA ASN A 46 7.56 -11.92 -7.59
C ASN A 46 7.95 -10.60 -6.91
N LYS A 47 9.25 -10.42 -6.65
CA LYS A 47 9.79 -9.23 -5.98
C LYS A 47 9.49 -7.94 -6.73
N SER A 48 9.31 -7.98 -8.06
CA SER A 48 8.96 -6.79 -8.85
C SER A 48 7.55 -6.28 -8.56
N LYS A 49 6.62 -7.17 -8.18
CA LYS A 49 5.25 -6.81 -7.78
C LYS A 49 5.19 -6.23 -6.36
N GLY A 50 6.27 -6.34 -5.59
CA GLY A 50 6.34 -5.85 -4.21
C GLY A 50 5.47 -6.64 -3.24
N ARG A 51 5.08 -5.98 -2.14
CA ARG A 51 4.19 -6.52 -1.12
C ARG A 51 2.79 -5.97 -1.32
N ALA A 52 1.77 -6.76 -1.00
CA ALA A 52 0.39 -6.30 -0.97
C ALA A 52 -0.35 -6.81 0.25
N ILE A 53 -1.28 -6.00 0.74
CA ILE A 53 -2.20 -6.32 1.82
C ILE A 53 -3.59 -6.19 1.22
N ASN A 54 -4.07 -7.28 0.63
CA ASN A 54 -5.34 -7.31 -0.05
C ASN A 54 -6.41 -7.78 0.93
N VAL A 55 -7.36 -6.92 1.26
CA VAL A 55 -8.41 -7.24 2.24
C VAL A 55 -9.74 -7.54 1.58
N SER A 56 -10.15 -6.71 0.62
CA SER A 56 -11.35 -6.85 -0.21
C SER A 56 -11.37 -5.70 -1.23
N GLY A 57 -12.11 -5.87 -2.32
CA GLY A 57 -12.24 -4.87 -3.39
C GLY A 57 -11.01 -4.74 -4.30
N ASP A 58 -11.11 -3.80 -5.22
CA ASP A 58 -10.18 -3.57 -6.32
C ASP A 58 -9.47 -2.21 -6.21
N ILE A 59 -9.57 -1.53 -5.06
CA ILE A 59 -9.01 -0.18 -4.84
C ILE A 59 -7.97 -0.25 -3.75
N GLY A 60 -6.82 0.38 -3.95
CA GLY A 60 -5.71 0.35 -3.00
C GLY A 60 -4.86 1.60 -3.01
N ILE A 61 -4.19 1.83 -1.89
CA ILE A 61 -3.12 2.82 -1.76
C ILE A 61 -1.82 2.13 -2.16
N GLN A 62 -1.21 2.58 -3.25
CA GLN A 62 0.10 2.15 -3.70
C GLN A 62 1.15 3.07 -3.13
N LEU A 63 2.11 2.49 -2.41
CA LEU A 63 3.30 3.14 -1.93
C LEU A 63 4.49 2.62 -2.73
N GLU A 64 5.26 3.54 -3.29
CA GLU A 64 6.56 3.27 -3.92
C GLU A 64 7.61 3.89 -3.01
N LEU A 65 8.51 3.07 -2.49
CA LEU A 65 9.56 3.50 -1.59
C LEU A 65 10.82 3.82 -2.38
N LYS A 66 11.62 4.78 -1.90
CA LYS A 66 12.89 5.21 -2.50
C LYS A 66 13.92 4.09 -2.68
N ASN A 67 13.73 2.95 -2.00
CA ASN A 67 14.57 1.76 -2.15
C ASN A 67 14.06 0.78 -3.22
N GLY A 68 13.13 1.20 -4.07
CA GLY A 68 12.51 0.40 -5.14
C GLY A 68 11.45 -0.60 -4.65
N LYS A 69 11.19 -0.70 -3.34
CA LYS A 69 10.15 -1.59 -2.81
C LYS A 69 8.78 -0.97 -2.99
N LYS A 70 7.81 -1.80 -3.33
CA LYS A 70 6.41 -1.42 -3.49
C LYS A 70 5.54 -2.06 -2.41
N LEU A 71 4.58 -1.31 -1.88
CA LEU A 71 3.57 -1.79 -0.95
C LEU A 71 2.19 -1.33 -1.42
N LEU A 72 1.30 -2.27 -1.69
CA LEU A 72 -0.12 -2.00 -1.93
C LEU A 72 -0.92 -2.29 -0.66
N ILE A 73 -1.82 -1.37 -0.28
CA ILE A 73 -2.76 -1.56 0.82
C ILE A 73 -4.17 -1.43 0.26
N GLY A 74 -4.92 -2.53 0.22
CA GLY A 74 -6.30 -2.55 -0.24
C GLY A 74 -7.24 -1.75 0.68
N THR A 75 -8.19 -1.05 0.09
CA THR A 75 -9.20 -0.22 0.78
C THR A 75 -10.52 -0.21 0.01
N ARG A 76 -11.64 -0.14 0.72
CA ARG A 76 -12.97 0.12 0.12
C ARG A 76 -13.36 1.60 0.16
N LYS A 77 -12.50 2.45 0.72
CA LYS A 77 -12.75 3.88 0.98
C LYS A 77 -11.87 4.72 0.07
N LYS A 78 -12.20 4.76 -1.22
CA LYS A 78 -11.40 5.42 -2.27
C LYS A 78 -11.18 6.90 -1.97
N GLU A 79 -12.26 7.64 -1.74
CA GLU A 79 -12.26 9.09 -1.51
C GLU A 79 -11.42 9.44 -0.28
N GLN A 80 -11.68 8.78 0.85
CA GLN A 80 -10.92 8.99 2.09
C GLN A 80 -9.42 8.70 1.91
N ALA A 81 -9.08 7.69 1.11
CA ALA A 81 -7.69 7.39 0.79
C ALA A 81 -7.05 8.50 -0.07
N GLN A 82 -7.79 9.07 -1.03
CA GLN A 82 -7.33 10.20 -1.84
C GLN A 82 -7.13 11.45 -0.96
N ASP A 83 -8.10 11.79 -0.11
CA ASP A 83 -8.04 12.96 0.76
C ASP A 83 -6.84 12.92 1.72
N VAL A 84 -6.58 11.75 2.31
CA VAL A 84 -5.40 11.55 3.17
C VAL A 84 -4.12 11.75 2.37
N LEU A 85 -4.02 11.22 1.16
CA LEU A 85 -2.82 11.41 0.34
C LEU A 85 -2.64 12.87 -0.09
N LEU A 86 -3.71 13.59 -0.41
CA LEU A 86 -3.66 15.02 -0.72
C LEU A 86 -3.18 15.84 0.48
N THR A 87 -3.69 15.52 1.67
CA THR A 87 -3.32 16.19 2.93
C THR A 87 -1.83 16.04 3.26
N TYR A 88 -1.24 14.88 2.93
CA TYR A 88 0.14 14.57 3.29
C TYR A 88 1.13 14.59 2.10
N ASN A 89 0.70 15.02 0.91
CA ASN A 89 1.60 15.17 -0.22
C ASN A 89 2.54 16.36 0.04
N PRO A 90 3.85 16.13 0.27
CA PRO A 90 4.78 17.22 0.62
C PRO A 90 4.96 18.26 -0.49
N LYS A 91 4.44 18.02 -1.70
CA LYS A 91 4.41 19.00 -2.79
C LYS A 91 3.48 20.20 -2.54
N HIS A 92 2.64 20.18 -1.50
CA HIS A 92 1.71 21.28 -1.17
C HIS A 92 2.00 22.03 0.13
N HIS A 93 3.11 21.73 0.82
CA HIS A 93 3.60 22.59 1.90
C HIS A 93 4.73 23.47 1.36
N GLY A 94 4.35 24.46 0.55
CA GLY A 94 5.16 25.63 0.21
C GLY A 94 4.76 26.81 1.07
#